data_AF-W7MDB3-F1
#
_entry.id   AF-W7MDB3-F1
#
_cell.length_a   1.000
_cell.length_b   1.000
_cell.length_c   1.000
_cell.angle_alpha   90.00
_cell.angle_beta   90.00
_cell.angle_gamma   90.00
#
_symmetry.space_group_name_H-M   'P 1'
#
loop_
_entity.id
_entity.type
_entity.pdbx_description
1 polymer ?
#
loop_
_entity_poly.entity_id
_entity_poly.type
_entity_poly.pdbx_seq_one_letter_code
_entity_poly.pdbx_strand_id
1 'polypeptide(L)'
;MSTSSLQESVSSNTFISDEETEHIPCESCDVPPESLEHVFPAFDTKTNQVVRMPDTDYIFIALDFHHICGNEPSISLDGSSYRHNPVMEAGIAYLDMRDILHGRGKGVKPGDRGSSWFKYMTPLHYIVEEFENHDASDQSPYLFAFGRSRRVQQKDLAYRLYRVFASLKKKNRRNDEVEQGRLRQLIFLTFDAEPAETTLMQLGLEWLAEPNVQIWDLKKEKQFETRLQQPAVFEHALERLGLRFEDTRFGKLSSCSGNATVFMIQMLLAFFYRGERQKVLFEDHRSLRWLRYTWVGHSLDQLNLAPGELPKRRHDSEMNRHDVPQKKNEKAFG
;
A
#
# COMPACT_ATOMS: atom_id res chain seq x y z
N MET A 1 71.35 -0.44 17.61
CA MET A 1 71.23 -0.61 16.15
C MET A 1 70.14 -1.62 15.88
N SER A 2 69.12 -1.22 15.10
CA SER A 2 68.22 -1.94 14.17
C SER A 2 67.99 -3.46 14.31
N THR A 3 66.79 -4.04 14.16
CA THR A 3 65.51 -3.60 13.57
C THR A 3 64.39 -4.62 13.84
N SER A 4 63.15 -4.11 13.96
CA SER A 4 61.90 -4.65 13.39
C SER A 4 61.33 -6.01 13.85
N SER A 5 60.26 -5.97 14.65
CA SER A 5 59.23 -7.02 14.70
C SER A 5 57.92 -6.48 14.09
N LEU A 6 57.61 -6.93 12.88
CA LEU A 6 56.41 -6.58 12.14
C LEU A 6 55.17 -7.27 12.72
N GLN A 7 54.15 -6.47 12.99
CA GLN A 7 52.77 -6.90 13.14
C GLN A 7 52.26 -7.37 11.77
N GLU A 8 51.61 -8.53 11.71
CA GLU A 8 50.70 -8.86 10.62
C GLU A 8 49.31 -9.16 11.18
N SER A 9 48.39 -8.32 10.73
CA SER A 9 46.96 -8.28 10.94
C SER A 9 46.28 -9.46 10.25
N VAL A 10 45.42 -10.16 10.98
CA VAL A 10 44.53 -11.20 10.44
C VAL A 10 43.45 -10.54 9.59
N SER A 11 43.66 -10.54 8.28
CA SER A 11 42.64 -10.28 7.27
C SER A 11 41.68 -11.47 7.22
N SER A 12 40.43 -11.25 7.61
CA SER A 12 39.35 -12.22 7.45
C SER A 12 38.71 -12.02 6.08
N ASN A 13 39.28 -12.65 5.06
CA ASN A 13 38.67 -12.76 3.73
C ASN A 13 37.37 -13.56 3.85
N THR A 14 36.23 -12.87 3.92
CA THR A 14 34.92 -13.47 3.67
C THR A 14 34.68 -13.34 2.18
N PHE A 15 34.93 -14.42 1.43
CA PHE A 15 34.51 -14.57 0.04
C PHE A 15 32.99 -14.44 0.00
N ILE A 16 32.49 -13.29 -0.44
CA ILE A 16 31.15 -13.15 -0.97
C ILE A 16 31.23 -13.80 -2.35
N SER A 17 30.51 -14.90 -2.55
CA SER A 17 30.35 -15.46 -3.88
C SER A 17 29.69 -14.40 -4.76
N ASP A 18 30.38 -14.00 -5.82
CA ASP A 18 29.81 -13.24 -6.92
C ASP A 18 28.59 -14.01 -7.42
N GLU A 19 27.39 -13.58 -7.02
CA GLU A 19 26.19 -13.87 -7.80
C GLU A 19 26.44 -13.16 -9.14
N GLU A 20 26.76 -13.94 -10.16
CA GLU A 20 26.79 -13.50 -11.55
C GLU A 20 25.49 -12.73 -11.81
N THR A 21 25.60 -11.40 -11.88
CA THR A 21 24.57 -10.55 -12.46
C THR A 21 24.57 -10.84 -13.96
N GLU A 22 23.92 -11.94 -14.35
CA GLU A 22 23.57 -12.19 -15.74
C GLU A 22 22.73 -11.00 -16.21
N HIS A 23 23.34 -10.15 -17.02
CA HIS A 23 22.65 -9.09 -17.72
C HIS A 23 21.86 -9.73 -18.86
N ILE A 24 20.68 -10.25 -18.53
CA ILE A 24 19.74 -10.77 -19.52
C ILE A 24 19.07 -9.56 -20.18
N PRO A 25 19.19 -9.37 -21.50
CA PRO A 25 18.44 -8.32 -22.18
C PRO A 25 16.96 -8.68 -22.09
N CYS A 26 16.21 -7.98 -21.24
CA CYS A 26 14.75 -8.03 -21.27
C CYS A 26 14.29 -7.47 -22.61
N GLU A 27 13.59 -8.28 -23.40
CA GLU A 27 12.70 -7.77 -24.45
C GLU A 27 11.75 -6.73 -23.81
N SER A 28 11.42 -5.69 -24.57
CA SER A 28 10.56 -4.60 -24.12
C SER A 28 9.29 -5.17 -23.50
N CYS A 29 9.14 -4.99 -22.18
CA CYS A 29 7.88 -5.29 -21.51
C CYS A 29 6.78 -4.48 -22.22
N ASP A 30 5.62 -5.10 -22.44
CA ASP A 30 4.47 -4.46 -23.08
C ASP A 30 4.26 -3.06 -22.49
N VAL A 31 4.08 -2.07 -23.38
CA VAL A 31 3.90 -0.67 -22.98
C VAL A 31 2.76 -0.62 -21.98
N PRO A 32 2.97 -0.02 -20.81
CA PRO A 32 1.96 -0.03 -19.77
C PRO A 32 0.67 0.67 -20.19
N PRO A 33 -0.49 0.27 -19.62
CA PRO A 33 -1.74 0.96 -19.92
C PRO A 33 -1.67 2.42 -19.46
N GLU A 34 -1.80 3.34 -20.42
CA GLU A 34 -1.80 4.80 -20.19
C GLU A 34 -3.04 5.30 -19.42
N SER A 35 -4.03 4.43 -19.23
CA SER A 35 -5.32 4.77 -18.62
C SER A 35 -5.84 3.65 -17.75
N LEU A 36 -6.46 4.05 -16.64
CA LEU A 36 -7.28 3.23 -15.76
C LEU A 36 -8.29 2.36 -16.54
N GLU A 37 -8.84 2.82 -17.66
CA GLU A 37 -9.94 2.15 -18.35
C GLU A 37 -9.65 0.70 -18.79
N HIS A 38 -8.40 0.26 -18.91
CA HIS A 38 -8.01 -1.10 -19.34
C HIS A 38 -7.48 -2.01 -18.24
N VAL A 39 -7.47 -1.48 -17.04
CA VAL A 39 -6.68 -2.05 -15.95
C VAL A 39 -7.42 -3.22 -15.34
N PHE A 40 -8.70 -3.07 -15.01
CA PHE A 40 -9.48 -4.14 -14.42
C PHE A 40 -10.30 -4.92 -15.47
N PRO A 41 -10.58 -6.22 -15.23
CA PRO A 41 -11.49 -6.97 -16.07
C PRO A 41 -12.90 -6.36 -16.01
N ALA A 42 -13.52 -6.22 -17.17
CA ALA A 42 -14.90 -5.76 -17.30
C ALA A 42 -15.85 -6.96 -17.19
N PHE A 43 -16.88 -6.84 -16.35
CA PHE A 43 -17.89 -7.88 -16.15
C PHE A 43 -19.23 -7.45 -16.72
N ASP A 44 -19.91 -8.38 -17.39
CA ASP A 44 -21.33 -8.22 -17.70
C ASP A 44 -22.11 -8.46 -16.41
N THR A 45 -22.77 -7.41 -15.95
CA THR A 45 -23.58 -7.45 -14.73
C THR A 45 -24.80 -8.38 -14.83
N LYS A 46 -25.28 -8.69 -16.05
CA LYS A 46 -26.42 -9.58 -16.31
C LYS A 46 -25.98 -11.03 -16.47
N THR A 47 -25.00 -11.30 -17.31
CA THR A 47 -24.58 -12.68 -17.64
C THR A 47 -23.50 -13.23 -16.71
N ASN A 48 -22.88 -12.36 -15.91
CA ASN A 48 -21.79 -12.72 -15.01
C ASN A 48 -20.56 -13.30 -15.71
N GLN A 49 -20.33 -12.90 -16.96
CA GLN A 49 -19.15 -13.30 -17.70
C GLN A 49 -18.18 -12.12 -17.76
N VAL A 50 -16.89 -12.45 -17.79
CA VAL A 50 -15.86 -11.46 -18.12
C VAL A 50 -16.05 -11.10 -19.58
N VAL A 51 -16.33 -9.83 -19.85
CA VAL A 51 -16.54 -9.30 -21.19
C VAL A 51 -15.22 -8.87 -21.82
N ARG A 52 -14.29 -8.42 -20.97
CA ARG A 52 -12.95 -8.02 -21.40
C ARG A 52 -11.94 -8.34 -20.30
N MET A 53 -10.88 -9.05 -20.67
CA MET A 53 -9.70 -9.25 -19.83
C MET A 53 -8.75 -8.04 -19.97
N PRO A 54 -7.95 -7.71 -18.95
CA PRO A 54 -6.83 -6.79 -19.14
C PRO A 54 -5.79 -7.40 -20.08
N ASP A 55 -5.06 -6.53 -20.78
CA ASP A 55 -4.05 -6.95 -21.76
C ASP A 55 -2.80 -7.53 -21.09
N THR A 56 -2.51 -7.09 -19.85
CA THR A 56 -1.36 -7.53 -19.05
C THR A 56 -1.76 -7.84 -17.61
N ASP A 57 -1.19 -8.91 -17.05
CA ASP A 57 -1.33 -9.26 -15.63
C ASP A 57 -0.30 -8.50 -14.77
N TYR A 58 -0.71 -7.41 -14.13
CA TYR A 58 0.14 -6.62 -13.24
C TYR A 58 -0.10 -6.95 -11.75
N ILE A 59 0.75 -6.39 -10.89
CA ILE A 59 0.58 -6.40 -9.43
C ILE A 59 0.44 -4.97 -8.94
N PHE A 60 -0.69 -4.64 -8.32
CA PHE A 60 -0.82 -3.38 -7.60
C PHE A 60 -0.08 -3.46 -6.28
N ILE A 61 0.68 -2.42 -5.97
CA ILE A 61 1.39 -2.28 -4.70
C ILE A 61 1.13 -0.87 -4.21
N ALA A 62 0.18 -0.70 -3.30
CA ALA A 62 -0.07 0.57 -2.65
C ALA A 62 1.05 0.89 -1.65
N LEU A 63 1.54 2.13 -1.68
CA LEU A 63 2.61 2.65 -0.85
C LEU A 63 2.13 3.87 -0.08
N ASP A 64 2.48 3.94 1.19
CA ASP A 64 2.30 5.13 2.04
C ASP A 64 3.44 5.17 3.07
N PHE A 65 3.97 6.36 3.33
CA PHE A 65 5.08 6.57 4.25
C PHE A 65 4.76 7.71 5.19
N HIS A 66 4.95 7.49 6.48
CA HIS A 66 4.89 8.54 7.47
C HIS A 66 6.32 8.89 7.91
N HIS A 67 6.62 10.18 8.01
CA HIS A 67 7.90 10.71 8.42
C HIS A 67 7.77 11.43 9.76
N ILE A 68 8.87 11.53 10.50
CA ILE A 68 8.88 12.36 11.71
C ILE A 68 8.63 13.83 11.34
N CYS A 69 7.63 14.43 11.98
CA CYS A 69 7.31 15.85 11.89
C CYS A 69 7.72 16.54 13.20
N GLY A 70 8.96 17.01 13.29
CA GLY A 70 9.48 17.78 14.43
C GLY A 70 10.06 19.13 14.01
N ASN A 71 10.01 20.14 14.88
CA ASN A 71 10.64 21.44 14.67
C ASN A 71 12.17 21.40 14.83
N GLU A 72 12.71 20.34 15.43
CA GLU A 72 14.16 20.12 15.59
C GLU A 72 14.63 19.05 14.60
N PRO A 73 15.82 19.21 13.98
CA PRO A 73 16.38 18.19 13.12
C PRO A 73 16.51 16.90 13.92
N SER A 74 15.81 15.86 13.48
CA SER A 74 15.94 14.53 14.08
C SER A 74 17.42 14.14 14.08
N ILE A 75 17.93 13.80 15.26
CA ILE A 75 19.32 13.39 15.47
C ILE A 75 19.32 11.87 15.39
N SER A 76 20.19 11.29 14.55
CA SER A 76 20.37 9.84 14.48
C SER A 76 20.99 9.32 15.77
N LEU A 77 20.89 7.99 15.97
CA LEU A 77 21.45 7.31 17.14
C LEU A 77 22.95 7.55 17.36
N ASP A 78 23.68 7.97 16.31
CA ASP A 78 25.10 8.31 16.34
C ASP A 78 25.39 9.81 16.56
N GLY A 79 24.37 10.62 16.81
CA GLY A 79 24.50 12.06 17.09
C GLY A 79 24.60 12.95 15.85
N SER A 80 24.52 12.39 14.63
CA SER A 80 24.49 13.19 13.40
C SER A 80 23.07 13.68 13.09
N SER A 81 22.92 14.84 12.45
CA SER A 81 21.60 15.29 12.01
C SER A 81 21.20 14.52 10.75
N TYR A 82 19.96 14.04 10.68
CA TYR A 82 19.46 13.47 9.43
C TYR A 82 19.40 14.57 8.36
N ARG A 83 19.85 14.24 7.14
CA ARG A 83 19.74 15.14 5.98
C ARG A 83 18.30 15.36 5.53
N HIS A 84 17.41 14.43 5.88
CA HIS A 84 15.98 14.41 5.54
C HIS A 84 15.17 13.85 6.71
N ASN A 85 13.88 14.17 6.80
CA ASN A 85 13.02 13.62 7.85
C ASN A 85 12.94 12.09 7.70
N PRO A 86 13.35 11.33 8.73
CA PRO A 86 13.38 9.89 8.63
C PRO A 86 11.96 9.31 8.60
N VAL A 87 11.82 8.19 7.89
CA VAL A 87 10.58 7.41 7.84
C VAL A 87 10.36 6.77 9.22
N MET A 88 9.18 6.99 9.81
CA MET A 88 8.74 6.35 11.04
C MET A 88 7.80 5.17 10.79
N GLU A 89 7.02 5.23 9.70
CA GLU A 89 6.03 4.23 9.33
C GLU A 89 6.09 3.97 7.82
N ALA A 90 5.99 2.72 7.41
CA ALA A 90 5.82 2.35 6.01
C ALA A 90 4.67 1.35 5.85
N GLY A 91 3.66 1.75 5.10
CA GLY A 91 2.53 0.92 4.69
C GLY A 91 2.76 0.34 3.31
N ILE A 92 2.44 -0.94 3.14
CA ILE A 92 2.41 -1.60 1.84
C ILE A 92 1.19 -2.51 1.79
N ALA A 93 0.36 -2.38 0.76
CA ALA A 93 -0.66 -3.37 0.45
C ALA A 93 -0.49 -3.81 -0.99
N TYR A 94 -0.67 -5.09 -1.31
CA TYR A 94 -0.63 -5.51 -2.70
C TYR A 94 -1.79 -6.42 -3.10
N LEU A 95 -2.15 -6.33 -4.38
CA LEU A 95 -3.17 -7.13 -5.05
C LEU A 95 -2.57 -7.69 -6.35
N ASP A 96 -2.37 -8.99 -6.41
CA ASP A 96 -1.89 -9.68 -7.63
C ASP A 96 -3.08 -10.02 -8.52
N MET A 97 -3.22 -9.35 -9.66
CA MET A 97 -4.34 -9.58 -10.56
C MET A 97 -4.34 -10.99 -11.16
N ARG A 98 -3.18 -11.65 -11.25
CA ARG A 98 -3.14 -13.05 -11.67
C ARG A 98 -3.78 -13.97 -10.65
N ASP A 99 -3.62 -13.69 -9.35
CA ASP A 99 -4.31 -14.45 -8.31
C ASP A 99 -5.82 -14.21 -8.33
N ILE A 100 -6.26 -12.99 -8.69
CA ILE A 100 -7.68 -12.67 -8.90
C ILE A 100 -8.26 -13.38 -10.13
N LEU A 101 -7.58 -13.30 -11.26
CA LEU A 101 -8.10 -13.74 -12.56
C LEU A 101 -7.96 -15.26 -12.76
N HIS A 102 -6.86 -15.83 -12.27
CA HIS A 102 -6.46 -17.20 -12.58
C HIS A 102 -6.24 -18.07 -11.33
N GLY A 103 -5.98 -17.46 -10.18
CA GLY A 103 -5.71 -18.13 -8.91
C GLY A 103 -6.93 -18.22 -8.00
N ARG A 104 -6.75 -17.82 -6.74
CA ARG A 104 -7.75 -17.95 -5.67
C ARG A 104 -9.04 -17.15 -5.94
N GLY A 105 -8.96 -16.09 -6.73
CA GLY A 105 -10.09 -15.25 -7.10
C GLY A 105 -10.85 -15.74 -8.33
N LYS A 106 -10.40 -16.80 -9.01
CA LYS A 106 -11.00 -17.24 -10.28
C LYS A 106 -12.49 -17.52 -10.12
N GLY A 107 -13.30 -16.87 -10.97
CA GLY A 107 -14.76 -16.99 -10.95
C GLY A 107 -15.47 -16.23 -9.84
N VAL A 108 -14.74 -15.53 -8.97
CA VAL A 108 -15.31 -14.68 -7.92
C VAL A 108 -15.63 -13.32 -8.52
N LYS A 109 -16.91 -12.95 -8.48
CA LYS A 109 -17.35 -11.61 -8.90
C LYS A 109 -16.72 -10.53 -8.01
N PRO A 110 -16.47 -9.32 -8.52
CA PRO A 110 -15.97 -8.21 -7.70
C PRO A 110 -16.95 -7.81 -6.57
N GLY A 111 -18.27 -8.01 -6.75
CA GLY A 111 -19.30 -7.57 -5.80
C GLY A 111 -19.53 -6.05 -5.83
N ASP A 112 -20.32 -5.52 -4.89
CA ASP A 112 -20.55 -4.07 -4.77
C ASP A 112 -19.20 -3.37 -4.58
N ARG A 113 -18.80 -2.53 -5.55
CA ARG A 113 -17.57 -1.72 -5.49
C ARG A 113 -16.31 -2.54 -5.20
N GLY A 114 -16.24 -3.76 -5.74
CA GLY A 114 -15.05 -4.62 -5.62
C GLY A 114 -14.87 -5.29 -4.25
N SER A 115 -15.84 -5.16 -3.34
CA SER A 115 -15.76 -5.65 -1.95
C SER A 115 -15.45 -7.13 -1.80
N SER A 116 -15.81 -7.98 -2.77
CA SER A 116 -15.53 -9.42 -2.71
C SER A 116 -14.06 -9.74 -2.93
N TRP A 117 -13.29 -8.81 -3.49
CA TRP A 117 -11.87 -8.98 -3.77
C TRP A 117 -10.96 -8.40 -2.68
N PHE A 118 -11.53 -7.66 -1.71
CA PHE A 118 -10.74 -7.06 -0.64
C PHE A 118 -9.94 -8.10 0.17
N LYS A 119 -10.50 -9.30 0.35
CA LYS A 119 -9.86 -10.42 1.05
C LYS A 119 -8.61 -10.98 0.37
N TYR A 120 -8.35 -10.64 -0.90
CA TYR A 120 -7.17 -11.10 -1.62
C TYR A 120 -5.99 -10.13 -1.50
N MET A 121 -6.21 -8.94 -0.95
CA MET A 121 -5.14 -8.01 -0.64
C MET A 121 -4.22 -8.59 0.43
N THR A 122 -2.92 -8.34 0.31
CA THR A 122 -1.95 -8.66 1.34
C THR A 122 -1.37 -7.38 1.92
N PRO A 123 -1.76 -7.01 3.15
CA PRO A 123 -1.28 -5.81 3.80
C PRO A 123 -0.04 -6.09 4.65
N LEU A 124 0.89 -5.16 4.64
CA LEU A 124 2.13 -5.14 5.38
C LEU A 124 2.28 -3.75 5.98
N HIS A 125 2.77 -3.71 7.20
CA HIS A 125 2.94 -2.47 7.93
C HIS A 125 4.22 -2.56 8.73
N TYR A 126 5.13 -1.61 8.51
CA TYR A 126 6.42 -1.50 9.19
C TYR A 126 6.45 -0.26 10.07
N ILE A 127 6.88 -0.44 11.31
CA ILE A 127 7.17 0.64 12.25
C ILE A 127 8.67 0.65 12.48
N VAL A 128 9.28 1.82 12.35
CA VAL A 128 10.71 2.01 12.61
C VAL A 128 10.91 2.18 14.12
N GLU A 129 11.59 1.22 14.74
CA GLU A 129 11.70 1.08 16.21
C GLU A 129 12.28 2.33 16.87
N GLU A 130 13.24 2.96 16.20
CA GLU A 130 13.93 4.15 16.68
C GLU A 130 12.97 5.35 16.88
N PHE A 131 11.82 5.34 16.20
CA PHE A 131 10.91 6.48 16.12
C PHE A 131 9.50 6.22 16.68
N GLU A 132 9.25 5.05 17.27
CA GLU A 132 7.92 4.60 17.77
C GLU A 132 7.19 5.65 18.65
N ASN A 133 7.93 6.50 19.37
CA ASN A 133 7.39 7.46 20.34
C ASN A 133 7.72 8.93 20.02
N HIS A 134 8.22 9.20 18.81
CA HIS A 134 8.65 10.55 18.42
C HIS A 134 7.54 11.38 17.76
N ASP A 135 6.38 10.80 17.52
CA ASP A 135 5.21 11.54 17.05
C ASP A 135 4.40 12.06 18.25
N ALA A 136 4.25 13.38 18.32
CA ALA A 136 3.43 14.07 19.31
C ALA A 136 1.94 14.03 18.95
N SER A 137 1.58 13.51 17.77
CA SER A 137 0.19 13.33 17.36
C SER A 137 -0.42 12.11 18.06
N ASP A 138 -1.64 12.25 18.60
CA ASP A 138 -2.43 11.14 19.16
C ASP A 138 -2.78 10.04 18.12
N GLN A 139 -2.29 10.16 16.88
CA GLN A 139 -2.53 9.23 15.78
C GLN A 139 -1.43 8.16 15.76
N SER A 140 -1.41 7.39 16.85
CA SER A 140 -0.40 6.36 17.06
C SER A 140 -0.35 5.33 15.89
N PRO A 141 0.84 4.98 15.38
CA PRO A 141 1.05 4.04 14.26
C PRO A 141 0.59 2.60 14.58
N TYR A 142 0.11 2.33 15.80
CA TYR A 142 -0.24 0.99 16.27
C TYR A 142 -1.63 0.51 15.86
N LEU A 143 -2.45 1.37 15.25
CA LEU A 143 -3.84 1.07 14.88
C LEU A 143 -3.97 0.32 13.55
N PHE A 144 -3.03 -0.58 13.25
CA PHE A 144 -3.05 -1.36 12.02
C PHE A 144 -4.17 -2.41 12.05
N ALA A 145 -5.22 -2.16 11.27
CA ALA A 145 -6.46 -2.91 11.32
C ALA A 145 -6.34 -4.29 10.68
N PHE A 146 -5.50 -4.41 9.67
CA PHE A 146 -5.50 -5.57 8.77
C PHE A 146 -4.39 -6.59 9.04
N GLY A 147 -3.68 -6.49 10.18
CA GLY A 147 -2.62 -7.43 10.50
C GLY A 147 -1.85 -7.07 11.76
N ARG A 148 -0.59 -7.47 11.82
CA ARG A 148 0.32 -7.08 12.89
C ARG A 148 1.42 -6.20 12.31
N SER A 149 1.68 -5.07 12.95
CA SER A 149 2.79 -4.20 12.61
C SER A 149 4.11 -4.94 12.83
N ARG A 150 5.04 -4.81 11.89
CA ARG A 150 6.39 -5.36 11.96
C ARG A 150 7.34 -4.26 12.39
N ARG A 151 8.03 -4.48 13.50
CA ARG A 151 9.06 -3.58 13.96
C ARG A 151 10.35 -3.85 13.20
N VAL A 152 11.01 -2.79 12.74
CA VAL A 152 12.25 -2.85 11.96
C VAL A 152 13.19 -1.74 12.40
N GLN A 153 14.49 -2.00 12.35
CA GLN A 153 15.49 -0.95 12.49
C GLN A 153 15.49 -0.07 11.23
N GLN A 154 15.74 1.22 11.38
CA GLN A 154 15.75 2.18 10.27
C GLN A 154 16.67 1.73 9.13
N LYS A 155 17.88 1.24 9.48
CA LYS A 155 18.88 0.77 8.51
C LYS A 155 18.40 -0.43 7.67
N ASP A 156 17.44 -1.21 8.18
CA ASP A 156 16.93 -2.41 7.53
C ASP A 156 15.70 -2.13 6.66
N LEU A 157 15.03 -0.98 6.84
CA LEU A 157 13.78 -0.67 6.14
C LEU A 157 13.92 -0.76 4.62
N ALA A 158 14.94 -0.13 4.05
CA ALA A 158 15.21 -0.15 2.61
C ALA A 158 15.36 -1.59 2.09
N TYR A 159 16.15 -2.41 2.77
CA TYR A 159 16.34 -3.82 2.40
C TYR A 159 15.05 -4.65 2.53
N ARG A 160 14.22 -4.37 3.54
CA ARG A 160 12.91 -5.04 3.70
C ARG A 160 11.99 -4.73 2.54
N LEU A 161 11.88 -3.46 2.14
CA LEU A 161 11.06 -3.04 1.00
C LEU A 161 11.58 -3.62 -0.31
N TYR A 162 12.90 -3.55 -0.53
CA TYR A 162 13.55 -4.16 -1.70
C TYR A 162 13.16 -5.64 -1.83
N ARG A 163 13.26 -6.43 -0.76
CA ARG A 163 12.91 -7.86 -0.79
C ARG A 163 11.44 -8.10 -1.12
N VAL A 164 10.53 -7.24 -0.63
CA VAL A 164 9.10 -7.34 -0.95
C VAL A 164 8.90 -7.13 -2.45
N PHE A 165 9.41 -6.04 -3.02
CA PHE A 165 9.22 -5.72 -4.43
C PHE A 165 9.94 -6.71 -5.36
N ALA A 166 11.16 -7.12 -5.01
CA ALA A 166 11.92 -8.14 -5.73
C ALA A 166 11.22 -9.51 -5.71
N SER A 167 10.53 -9.86 -4.63
CA SER A 167 9.72 -11.07 -4.58
C SER A 167 8.47 -10.93 -5.46
N LEU A 168 7.80 -9.78 -5.43
CA LEU A 168 6.58 -9.54 -6.20
C LEU A 168 6.85 -9.54 -7.71
N LYS A 169 7.94 -8.94 -8.20
CA LYS A 169 8.28 -8.93 -9.63
C LYS A 169 8.48 -10.33 -10.23
N LYS A 170 8.81 -11.32 -9.40
CA LYS A 170 9.00 -12.74 -9.79
C LYS A 170 7.81 -13.63 -9.41
N LYS A 171 6.79 -13.09 -8.74
CA LYS A 171 5.67 -13.88 -8.18
C LYS A 171 4.76 -14.42 -9.29
N ASN A 172 4.37 -15.69 -9.16
CA ASN A 172 3.39 -16.36 -10.02
C ASN A 172 3.70 -16.23 -11.53
N ARG A 173 4.99 -16.17 -11.91
CA ARG A 173 5.38 -16.13 -13.32
C ARG A 173 4.96 -17.41 -14.03
N ARG A 174 4.50 -17.28 -15.28
CA ARG A 174 4.20 -18.41 -16.16
C ARG A 174 5.51 -19.02 -16.68
N ASN A 175 5.46 -20.26 -17.17
CA ASN A 175 6.65 -20.94 -17.67
C ASN A 175 7.31 -20.17 -18.83
N ASP A 176 6.52 -19.63 -19.75
CA ASP A 176 7.02 -18.80 -20.86
C ASP A 176 7.75 -17.55 -20.34
N GLU A 177 7.22 -16.90 -19.30
CA GLU A 177 7.85 -15.73 -18.67
C GLU A 177 9.18 -16.09 -17.99
N VAL A 178 9.26 -17.28 -17.39
CA VAL A 178 10.48 -17.75 -16.75
C VAL A 178 11.55 -18.06 -17.80
N GLU A 179 11.17 -18.77 -18.86
CA GLU A 179 12.08 -19.12 -19.97
C GLU A 179 12.61 -17.89 -20.70
N GLN A 180 11.78 -16.85 -20.88
CA GLN A 180 12.15 -15.61 -21.55
C GLN A 180 12.76 -14.55 -20.61
N GLY A 181 12.93 -14.87 -19.32
CA GLY A 181 13.42 -13.89 -18.33
C GLY A 181 12.45 -12.73 -18.03
N ARG A 182 11.24 -12.74 -18.58
CA ARG A 182 10.24 -11.67 -18.44
C ARG A 182 9.79 -11.51 -16.99
N LEU A 183 9.78 -10.28 -16.51
CA LEU A 183 9.34 -9.91 -15.17
C LEU A 183 7.87 -9.47 -15.17
N ARG A 184 7.21 -9.59 -14.02
CA ARG A 184 5.84 -9.08 -13.85
C ARG A 184 5.86 -7.56 -13.81
N GLN A 185 4.84 -6.94 -14.39
CA GLN A 185 4.60 -5.52 -14.26
C GLN A 185 4.16 -5.18 -12.83
N LEU A 186 4.81 -4.20 -12.21
CA LEU A 186 4.45 -3.65 -10.92
C LEU A 186 3.86 -2.24 -11.10
N ILE A 187 2.75 -1.98 -10.42
CA ILE A 187 2.13 -0.65 -10.40
C ILE A 187 2.13 -0.19 -8.94
N PHE A 188 3.03 0.73 -8.63
CA PHE A 188 3.05 1.42 -7.36
C PHE A 188 1.86 2.38 -7.32
N LEU A 189 0.99 2.20 -6.34
CA LEU A 189 -0.21 2.99 -6.18
C LEU A 189 -0.02 3.90 -4.95
N THR A 190 -0.23 5.20 -5.10
CA THR A 190 -0.15 6.13 -3.98
C THR A 190 -1.24 7.18 -4.12
N PHE A 191 -1.63 7.78 -3.00
CA PHE A 191 -2.52 8.94 -3.05
C PHE A 191 -1.77 10.22 -3.44
N ASP A 192 -0.47 10.31 -3.22
CA ASP A 192 0.36 11.43 -3.70
C ASP A 192 1.73 10.88 -4.12
N ALA A 193 2.12 11.06 -5.39
CA ALA A 193 3.33 10.44 -5.91
C ALA A 193 4.61 11.09 -5.40
N GLU A 194 4.64 12.43 -5.29
CA GLU A 194 5.88 13.16 -4.99
C GLU A 194 6.51 12.75 -3.64
N PRO A 195 5.76 12.63 -2.52
CA PRO A 195 6.33 12.13 -1.26
C PRO A 195 6.81 10.68 -1.34
N ALA A 196 6.07 9.82 -2.05
CA ALA A 196 6.44 8.41 -2.19
C ALA A 196 7.72 8.23 -3.03
N GLU A 197 7.83 8.93 -4.16
CA GLU A 197 9.01 8.94 -5.02
C GLU A 197 10.25 9.44 -4.26
N THR A 198 10.08 10.56 -3.54
CA THR A 198 11.14 11.15 -2.72
C THR A 198 11.62 10.17 -1.65
N THR A 199 10.69 9.48 -0.99
CA THR A 199 11.02 8.49 0.05
C THR A 199 11.74 7.28 -0.51
N LEU A 200 11.29 6.74 -1.65
CA LEU A 200 11.97 5.64 -2.33
C LEU A 200 13.40 6.04 -2.70
N MET A 201 13.60 7.24 -3.25
CA MET A 201 14.93 7.76 -3.57
C MET A 201 15.81 7.93 -2.32
N GLN A 202 15.27 8.48 -1.23
CA GLN A 202 16.00 8.63 0.05
C GLN A 202 16.40 7.30 0.66
N LEU A 203 15.62 6.23 0.43
CA LEU A 203 15.96 4.87 0.84
C LEU A 203 16.93 4.18 -0.14
N GLY A 204 17.38 4.86 -1.20
CA GLY A 204 18.27 4.28 -2.22
C GLY A 204 17.58 3.25 -3.10
N LEU A 205 16.25 3.35 -3.26
CA LEU A 205 15.43 2.38 -3.97
C LEU A 205 14.99 2.94 -5.33
N GLU A 206 15.82 2.74 -6.36
CA GLU A 206 15.60 3.24 -7.73
C GLU A 206 14.59 2.40 -8.55
N TRP A 207 13.51 1.92 -7.92
CA TRP A 207 12.55 1.02 -8.57
C TRP A 207 11.83 1.62 -9.77
N LEU A 208 11.65 2.94 -9.80
CA LEU A 208 10.97 3.62 -10.90
C LEU A 208 11.84 3.75 -12.16
N ALA A 209 13.13 3.42 -12.08
CA ALA A 209 14.01 3.29 -13.24
C ALA A 209 13.85 1.92 -13.95
N GLU A 210 13.21 0.94 -13.30
CA GLU A 210 12.97 -0.38 -13.87
C GLU A 210 11.83 -0.32 -14.90
N PRO A 211 12.01 -0.89 -16.12
CA PRO A 211 11.05 -0.73 -17.22
C PRO A 211 9.68 -1.37 -16.97
N ASN A 212 9.61 -2.33 -16.05
CA ASN A 212 8.38 -3.03 -15.68
C ASN A 212 7.70 -2.43 -14.43
N VAL A 213 8.11 -1.24 -13.98
CA VAL A 213 7.56 -0.56 -12.79
C VAL A 213 7.00 0.80 -13.19
N GLN A 214 5.82 1.14 -12.67
CA GLN A 214 5.26 2.49 -12.74
C GLN A 214 4.76 2.93 -11.38
N ILE A 215 4.50 4.23 -11.27
CA ILE A 215 3.77 4.83 -10.17
C ILE A 215 2.50 5.51 -10.69
N TRP A 216 1.39 5.30 -9.98
CA TRP A 216 0.10 5.93 -10.22
C TRP A 216 -0.29 6.78 -9.03
N ASP A 217 -0.66 8.02 -9.35
CA ASP A 217 -1.01 9.08 -8.41
C ASP A 217 -2.54 9.26 -8.38
N LEU A 218 -3.19 8.72 -7.35
CA LEU A 218 -4.64 8.79 -7.24
C LEU A 218 -5.16 10.22 -7.00
N LYS A 219 -4.34 11.16 -6.50
CA LYS A 219 -4.77 12.55 -6.32
C LYS A 219 -4.83 13.33 -7.62
N LYS A 220 -4.11 12.89 -8.66
CA LYS A 220 -4.14 13.48 -10.02
C LYS A 220 -5.26 12.93 -10.90
N GLU A 221 -5.94 11.87 -10.47
CA GLU A 221 -7.11 11.35 -11.19
C GLU A 221 -8.27 12.35 -11.08
N LYS A 222 -8.64 12.96 -12.22
CA LYS A 222 -9.65 14.04 -12.29
C LYS A 222 -10.97 13.67 -11.62
N GLN A 223 -11.33 12.39 -11.61
CA GLN A 223 -12.58 11.91 -11.04
C GLN A 223 -12.59 11.96 -9.50
N PHE A 224 -11.43 12.12 -8.85
CA PHE A 224 -11.30 12.34 -7.42
C PHE A 224 -11.12 13.82 -7.04
N GLU A 225 -11.03 14.73 -8.02
CA GLU A 225 -11.05 16.17 -7.75
C GLU A 225 -12.35 16.58 -7.02
N THR A 226 -12.22 17.54 -6.12
CA THR A 226 -13.35 18.15 -5.42
C THR A 226 -14.02 19.20 -6.32
N ARG A 227 -15.30 19.52 -6.09
CA ARG A 227 -16.02 20.56 -6.88
C ARG A 227 -15.34 21.93 -6.82
N LEU A 228 -14.59 22.18 -5.76
CA LEU A 228 -13.92 23.44 -5.49
C LEU A 228 -12.56 23.58 -6.20
N GLN A 229 -12.19 22.66 -7.11
CA GLN A 229 -10.84 22.58 -7.71
C GLN A 229 -9.72 22.51 -6.67
N GLN A 230 -10.04 22.07 -5.45
CA GLN A 230 -9.05 21.82 -4.42
C GLN A 230 -8.47 20.42 -4.64
N PRO A 231 -7.18 20.20 -4.31
CA PRO A 231 -6.55 18.90 -4.39
C PRO A 231 -7.42 17.83 -3.70
N ALA A 232 -7.49 16.65 -4.30
CA ALA A 232 -8.22 15.54 -3.70
C ALA A 232 -7.72 15.30 -2.26
N VAL A 233 -8.64 15.16 -1.32
CA VAL A 233 -8.36 14.76 0.06
C VAL A 233 -8.72 13.29 0.19
N PHE A 234 -7.80 12.50 0.73
CA PHE A 234 -7.92 11.04 0.73
C PHE A 234 -9.21 10.55 1.37
N GLU A 235 -9.52 11.03 2.57
CA GLU A 235 -10.74 10.69 3.30
C GLU A 235 -12.00 11.10 2.55
N HIS A 236 -11.97 12.23 1.83
CA HIS A 236 -13.12 12.67 1.04
C HIS A 236 -13.37 11.73 -0.15
N ALA A 237 -12.32 11.23 -0.79
CA ALA A 237 -12.45 10.26 -1.88
C ALA A 237 -13.02 8.92 -1.37
N LEU A 238 -12.54 8.43 -0.22
CA LEU A 238 -13.09 7.26 0.45
C LEU A 238 -14.57 7.46 0.80
N GLU A 239 -14.91 8.60 1.39
CA GLU A 239 -16.28 8.94 1.78
C GLU A 239 -17.24 9.04 0.57
N ARG A 240 -16.81 9.67 -0.53
CA ARG A 240 -17.60 9.73 -1.77
C ARG A 240 -17.86 8.35 -2.35
N LEU A 241 -16.87 7.46 -2.27
CA LEU A 241 -17.00 6.07 -2.69
C LEU A 241 -17.74 5.19 -1.67
N GLY A 242 -18.15 5.73 -0.53
CA GLY A 242 -18.83 5.00 0.55
C GLY A 242 -17.94 3.93 1.20
N LEU A 243 -16.63 4.16 1.25
CA LEU A 243 -15.66 3.34 1.96
C LEU A 243 -15.49 3.88 3.38
N ARG A 244 -15.61 3.00 4.37
CA ARG A 244 -15.42 3.37 5.77
C ARG A 244 -13.92 3.41 6.08
N PHE A 245 -13.51 4.36 6.92
CA PHE A 245 -12.13 4.51 7.36
C PHE A 245 -12.02 4.97 8.82
N GLU A 246 -13.14 5.21 9.52
CA GLU A 246 -13.16 5.51 10.94
C GLU A 246 -13.66 4.33 11.75
N ASP A 247 -12.88 3.93 12.76
CA ASP A 247 -13.28 3.04 13.82
C ASP A 247 -14.02 3.84 14.91
N THR A 248 -15.07 3.27 15.47
CA THR A 248 -15.88 3.94 16.51
C THR A 248 -15.11 4.24 17.79
N ARG A 249 -14.02 3.51 18.07
CA ARG A 249 -13.21 3.65 19.29
C ARG A 249 -11.87 4.32 19.01
N PHE A 250 -11.24 3.98 17.89
CA PHE A 250 -9.90 4.46 17.57
C PHE A 250 -9.89 5.67 16.63
N GLY A 251 -11.05 6.11 16.16
CA GLY A 251 -11.15 7.24 15.24
C GLY A 251 -10.62 6.88 13.86
N LYS A 252 -9.91 7.83 13.23
CA LYS A 252 -9.45 7.70 11.84
C LYS A 252 -8.35 6.64 11.72
N LEU A 253 -8.64 5.60 10.95
CA LEU A 253 -7.67 4.56 10.63
C LEU A 253 -6.77 4.93 9.45
N SER A 254 -7.18 5.90 8.62
CA SER A 254 -6.43 6.36 7.45
C SER A 254 -5.07 7.00 7.80
N SER A 255 -4.87 7.41 9.05
CA SER A 255 -3.60 7.97 9.52
C SER A 255 -2.48 6.94 9.67
N CYS A 256 -2.81 5.66 9.80
CA CYS A 256 -1.82 4.58 9.76
C CYS A 256 -1.55 4.23 8.29
N SER A 257 -0.31 4.39 7.85
CA SER A 257 0.16 4.04 6.51
C SER A 257 -0.21 2.61 6.10
N GLY A 258 -0.12 1.66 7.04
CA GLY A 258 -0.56 0.27 6.81
C GLY A 258 -2.04 0.16 6.41
N ASN A 259 -2.92 0.95 7.02
CA ASN A 259 -4.34 0.98 6.66
C ASN A 259 -4.59 1.82 5.40
N ALA A 260 -3.89 2.95 5.26
CA ALA A 260 -4.01 3.85 4.13
C ALA A 260 -3.79 3.11 2.81
N THR A 261 -2.73 2.32 2.71
CA THR A 261 -2.44 1.50 1.52
C THR A 261 -3.54 0.49 1.18
N VAL A 262 -4.16 -0.12 2.19
CA VAL A 262 -5.33 -0.99 1.98
C VAL A 262 -6.50 -0.19 1.43
N PHE A 263 -6.78 0.98 2.02
CA PHE A 263 -7.85 1.86 1.55
C PHE A 263 -7.61 2.40 0.14
N MET A 264 -6.36 2.63 -0.29
CA MET A 264 -6.04 3.03 -1.66
C MET A 264 -6.45 1.96 -2.69
N ILE A 265 -6.15 0.68 -2.43
CA ILE A 265 -6.59 -0.41 -3.32
C ILE A 265 -8.11 -0.56 -3.29
N GLN A 266 -8.74 -0.45 -2.11
CA GLN A 266 -10.21 -0.46 -2.00
C GLN A 266 -10.84 0.70 -2.77
N MET A 267 -10.24 1.89 -2.73
CA MET A 267 -10.66 3.08 -3.44
C MET A 267 -10.63 2.85 -4.95
N LEU A 268 -9.52 2.31 -5.45
CA LEU A 268 -9.36 1.95 -6.85
C LEU A 268 -10.45 0.94 -7.27
N LEU A 269 -10.58 -0.17 -6.56
CA LEU A 269 -11.61 -1.19 -6.84
C LEU A 269 -13.04 -0.62 -6.79
N ALA A 270 -13.34 0.23 -5.81
CA ALA A 270 -14.65 0.84 -5.64
C ALA A 270 -14.97 1.80 -6.77
N PHE A 271 -13.98 2.55 -7.24
CA PHE A 271 -14.12 3.39 -8.40
C PHE A 271 -14.48 2.56 -9.64
N PHE A 272 -13.74 1.48 -9.92
CA PHE A 272 -14.00 0.66 -11.12
C PHE A 272 -15.32 -0.10 -11.07
N TYR A 273 -15.65 -0.71 -9.93
CA TYR A 273 -16.78 -1.63 -9.82
C TYR A 273 -18.04 -0.98 -9.25
N ARG A 274 -18.24 0.30 -9.53
CA ARG A 274 -19.49 1.01 -9.27
C ARG A 274 -20.54 0.65 -10.33
N GLY A 275 -21.76 0.34 -9.90
CA GLY A 275 -22.89 0.15 -10.82
C GLY A 275 -23.38 1.47 -11.40
N GLU A 276 -24.22 1.41 -12.45
CA GLU A 276 -24.69 2.59 -13.18
C GLU A 276 -25.31 3.67 -12.27
N ARG A 277 -26.21 3.26 -11.35
CA ARG A 277 -26.81 4.19 -10.39
C ARG A 277 -25.79 4.84 -9.46
N GLN A 278 -24.74 4.10 -9.06
CA GLN A 278 -23.68 4.62 -8.21
C GLN A 278 -22.77 5.57 -8.99
N LYS A 279 -22.53 5.31 -10.28
CA LYS A 279 -21.79 6.20 -11.16
C LYS A 279 -22.47 7.57 -11.25
N VAL A 280 -23.78 7.61 -11.53
CA VAL A 280 -24.57 8.85 -11.56
C VAL A 280 -24.48 9.59 -10.22
N LEU A 281 -24.68 8.89 -9.10
CA LEU A 281 -24.58 9.51 -7.78
C LEU A 281 -23.18 10.07 -7.49
N PHE A 282 -22.13 9.35 -7.88
CA PHE A 282 -20.75 9.77 -7.67
C PHE A 282 -20.39 11.02 -8.49
N GLU A 283 -20.86 11.08 -9.74
CA GLU A 283 -20.71 12.23 -10.65
C GLU A 283 -21.54 13.43 -10.19
N ASP A 284 -22.71 13.20 -9.59
CA ASP A 284 -23.52 14.24 -8.95
C ASP A 284 -22.96 14.68 -7.57
N HIS A 285 -21.80 14.16 -7.17
CA HIS A 285 -21.18 14.37 -5.85
C HIS A 285 -22.14 14.05 -4.69
N ARG A 286 -22.98 13.04 -4.88
CA ARG A 286 -23.86 12.51 -3.85
C ARG A 286 -23.20 11.32 -3.18
N SER A 287 -23.40 11.24 -1.88
CA SER A 287 -22.87 10.14 -1.07
C SER A 287 -23.45 8.79 -1.48
N LEU A 288 -22.54 7.85 -1.78
CA LEU A 288 -22.88 6.45 -1.93
C LEU A 288 -23.18 5.82 -0.57
N ARG A 289 -23.96 4.73 -0.59
CA ARG A 289 -24.21 3.95 0.63
C ARG A 289 -22.89 3.39 1.16
N TRP A 290 -22.68 3.45 2.47
CA TRP A 290 -21.50 2.84 3.09
C TRP A 290 -21.42 1.33 2.81
N LEU A 291 -20.24 0.88 2.40
CA LEU A 291 -19.86 -0.53 2.44
C LEU A 291 -19.76 -1.02 3.89
N ARG A 292 -19.66 -2.33 4.06
CA ARG A 292 -19.37 -2.93 5.36
C ARG A 292 -17.96 -2.55 5.80
N TYR A 293 -17.75 -2.51 7.12
CA TYR A 293 -16.42 -2.37 7.70
C TYR A 293 -15.53 -3.52 7.23
N THR A 294 -14.37 -3.19 6.66
CA THR A 294 -13.47 -4.18 6.03
C THR A 294 -12.50 -4.80 7.02
N TRP A 295 -12.43 -4.28 8.25
CA TRP A 295 -11.56 -4.77 9.32
C TRP A 295 -12.33 -5.44 10.48
N VAL A 296 -13.64 -5.64 10.35
CA VAL A 296 -14.39 -6.41 11.36
C VAL A 296 -13.87 -7.84 11.38
N GLY A 297 -13.55 -8.34 12.57
CA GLY A 297 -12.90 -9.63 12.75
C GLY A 297 -11.42 -9.68 12.35
N HIS A 298 -10.76 -8.55 12.07
CA HIS A 298 -9.30 -8.48 11.91
C HIS A 298 -8.60 -8.09 13.23
N SER A 299 -7.27 -7.95 13.22
CA SER A 299 -6.44 -7.73 14.41
C SER A 299 -6.93 -6.62 15.32
N LEU A 300 -7.27 -5.45 14.79
CA LEU A 300 -7.70 -4.31 15.61
C LEU A 300 -9.04 -4.54 16.28
N ASP A 301 -9.95 -5.23 15.58
CA ASP A 301 -11.25 -5.63 16.12
C ASP A 301 -11.16 -6.84 17.06
N GLN A 302 -10.13 -7.67 16.94
CA GLN A 302 -9.96 -8.87 17.75
C GLN A 302 -9.08 -8.67 18.99
N LEU A 303 -8.02 -7.85 18.92
CA LEU A 303 -6.95 -7.87 19.91
C LEU A 303 -6.72 -6.55 20.65
N ASN A 304 -7.37 -5.46 20.23
CA ASN A 304 -7.39 -4.15 20.89
C ASN A 304 -6.05 -3.76 21.54
N LEU A 305 -5.13 -3.18 20.78
CA LEU A 305 -3.80 -2.82 21.30
C LEU A 305 -3.63 -1.30 21.28
N ALA A 306 -3.93 -0.64 22.39
CA ALA A 306 -3.29 0.64 22.69
C ALA A 306 -1.85 0.39 23.19
N PRO A 307 -0.93 1.37 23.07
CA PRO A 307 0.41 1.27 23.66
C PRO A 307 0.34 0.87 25.14
N GLY A 308 1.01 -0.23 25.51
CA GLY A 308 1.07 -0.72 26.88
C GLY A 308 -0.10 -1.61 27.34
N GLU A 309 -1.12 -1.85 26.51
CA GLU A 309 -2.22 -2.77 26.85
C GLU A 309 -1.92 -4.23 26.47
N LEU A 310 -2.37 -5.16 27.31
CA LEU A 310 -2.35 -6.58 26.99
C LEU A 310 -3.50 -6.92 26.03
N PRO A 311 -3.28 -7.82 25.05
CA PRO A 311 -4.32 -8.20 24.11
C PRO A 311 -5.56 -8.74 24.84
N LYS A 312 -6.71 -8.10 24.64
CA LYS A 312 -8.01 -8.57 25.13
C LYS A 312 -8.94 -8.80 23.96
N ARG A 313 -9.54 -10.00 23.90
CA ARG A 313 -10.54 -10.33 22.89
C ARG A 313 -11.79 -9.48 23.11
N ARG A 314 -12.22 -8.74 22.08
CA ARG A 314 -13.47 -7.94 22.13
C ARG A 314 -14.71 -8.83 22.20
N HIS A 315 -15.73 -8.38 22.92
CA HIS A 315 -17.07 -8.97 22.86
C HIS A 315 -17.81 -8.55 21.59
N ASP A 316 -18.79 -9.33 21.14
CA ASP A 316 -19.55 -9.02 19.92
C ASP A 316 -20.26 -7.66 19.98
N SER A 317 -20.70 -7.24 21.17
CA SER A 317 -21.31 -5.93 21.40
C SER A 317 -20.37 -4.74 21.17
N GLU A 318 -19.06 -5.01 21.14
CA GLU A 318 -17.97 -4.04 21.08
C GLU A 318 -17.35 -3.88 19.70
N MET A 319 -17.70 -4.77 18.77
CA MET A 319 -17.26 -4.71 17.38
C MET A 319 -18.03 -3.65 16.60
N ASN A 320 -17.43 -3.13 15.53
CA ASN A 320 -18.11 -2.19 14.64
C ASN A 320 -19.33 -2.84 13.99
N ARG A 321 -20.49 -2.20 14.10
CA ARG A 321 -21.74 -2.74 13.56
C ARG A 321 -21.97 -2.23 12.13
N HIS A 322 -22.10 -3.16 11.19
CA HIS A 322 -22.22 -2.85 9.77
C HIS A 322 -23.48 -2.05 9.39
N ASP A 323 -24.51 -2.14 10.22
CA ASP A 323 -25.79 -1.42 10.09
C ASP A 323 -25.71 0.03 10.54
N VAL A 324 -24.68 0.43 11.28
CA VAL A 324 -24.49 1.81 11.76
C VAL A 324 -23.58 2.59 10.80
N PRO A 325 -24.06 3.63 10.09
CA PRO A 325 -23.26 4.49 9.23
C PRO A 325 -22.14 5.24 9.97
N GLN A 326 -21.01 5.48 9.30
CA GLN A 326 -20.05 6.50 9.73
C GLN A 326 -20.68 7.89 9.52
N LYS A 327 -20.37 8.85 10.39
CA LYS A 327 -20.82 10.25 10.24
C LYS A 327 -20.21 10.83 8.97
N LYS A 328 -21.02 11.54 8.19
CA LYS A 328 -20.57 12.16 6.94
C LYS A 328 -19.92 13.51 7.20
N ASN A 329 -18.86 13.81 6.47
CA ASN A 329 -18.29 15.14 6.37
C ASN A 329 -18.94 15.88 5.20
N GLU A 330 -19.71 16.92 5.48
CA GLU A 330 -20.39 17.71 4.44
C GLU A 330 -19.39 18.34 3.44
N LYS A 331 -18.15 18.61 3.88
CA LYS A 331 -17.08 19.11 3.00
C LYS A 331 -16.63 18.10 1.94
N ALA A 332 -16.88 16.81 2.14
CA ALA A 332 -16.56 15.78 1.14
C ALA A 332 -17.50 15.83 -0.09
N PHE A 333 -18.63 16.56 0.01
CA PHE A 333 -19.67 16.65 -1.01
C PHE A 333 -19.95 18.09 -1.47
N GLY A 334 -19.26 19.07 -0.88
CA GLY A 334 -19.34 20.50 -1.17
C GLY A 334 -18.73 20.87 -2.51
#